data_AF-A0A2E9K1Q9-F1
#
_entry.id   AF-A0A2E9K1Q9-F1
#
_cell.length_a   1.000
_cell.length_b   1.000
_cell.length_c   1.000
_cell.angle_alpha   90.00
_cell.angle_beta   90.00
_cell.angle_gamma   90.00
#
_symmetry.space_group_name_H-M   'P 1'
#
loop_
_entity.id
_entity.type
_entity.pdbx_description
1 polymer ?
#
loop_
_entity_poly.entity_id
_entity_poly.type
_entity_poly.pdbx_seq_one_letter_code
_entity_poly.pdbx_strand_id
1 'polypeptide(L)'
;MNGINENSSKPYEVISPGNVLKSFKPLMNEVCELILDYRQMVPVIPELCLPTASKEIAFTPILFQAANNVRNQNENSFWPVSEVTVLRKSSKAKGRLDLGLFSKNHISLIECKVTRVKVRSKDIASIRAAMETAEKQLLDVDLNSLLFKTTSEALKNYRKHNKLVSIVTANITADVTNNEADEQFFNKLQEIRDYYPTHMVAWVKYEPHRLNQKSDGALLPDERTLRSIGQIMVVSEVFGNPWGW
;
A
#
# COMPACT_ATOMS: atom_id res chain seq x y z
N MET A 1 25.30 -11.89 -34.81
CA MET A 1 25.51 -11.66 -33.36
C MET A 1 24.38 -10.77 -32.91
N ASN A 2 23.31 -11.37 -32.40
CA ASN A 2 22.12 -10.64 -31.99
C ASN A 2 22.33 -10.11 -30.58
N GLY A 3 22.34 -8.78 -30.47
CA GLY A 3 22.38 -8.06 -29.21
C GLY A 3 21.22 -8.50 -28.32
N ILE A 4 21.57 -8.88 -27.11
CA ILE A 4 20.64 -9.10 -26.02
C ILE A 4 19.94 -7.76 -25.79
N ASN A 5 18.63 -7.71 -26.01
CA ASN A 5 17.80 -6.58 -25.63
C ASN A 5 17.87 -6.42 -24.11
N GLU A 6 18.59 -5.39 -23.65
CA GLU A 6 18.50 -4.82 -22.32
C GLU A 6 17.10 -4.20 -22.14
N ASN A 7 16.07 -5.03 -22.02
CA ASN A 7 14.86 -4.60 -21.33
C ASN A 7 15.21 -4.61 -19.84
N SER A 8 15.77 -3.51 -19.35
CA SER A 8 15.80 -3.25 -17.91
C SER A 8 14.35 -3.31 -17.43
N SER A 9 13.96 -4.39 -16.75
CA SER A 9 12.66 -4.45 -16.11
C SER A 9 12.59 -3.25 -15.17
N LYS A 10 11.55 -2.43 -15.31
CA LYS A 10 11.39 -1.26 -14.44
C LYS A 10 11.49 -1.75 -12.99
N PRO A 11 12.19 -1.03 -12.09
CA PRO A 11 12.32 -1.45 -10.69
C PRO A 11 10.98 -1.40 -9.94
N TYR A 12 9.93 -0.92 -10.59
CA TYR A 12 8.56 -0.93 -10.09
C TYR A 12 7.55 -0.99 -11.24
N GLU A 13 6.32 -1.41 -10.94
CA GLU A 13 5.18 -1.27 -11.85
C GLU A 13 3.87 -1.13 -11.07
N VAL A 14 2.91 -0.42 -11.65
CA VAL A 14 1.53 -0.35 -11.15
C VAL A 14 0.59 -1.00 -12.17
N ILE A 15 0.03 -2.14 -11.78
CA ILE A 15 -0.88 -2.97 -12.55
C ILE A 15 -2.30 -2.72 -12.04
N SER A 16 -3.20 -2.23 -12.88
CA SER A 16 -4.59 -1.93 -12.49
C SER A 16 -5.56 -2.63 -13.45
N PRO A 17 -5.95 -3.88 -13.16
CA PRO A 17 -6.93 -4.59 -13.96
C PRO A 17 -8.30 -3.90 -13.87
N GLY A 18 -9.02 -3.79 -14.99
CA GLY A 18 -10.39 -3.28 -15.03
C GLY A 18 -10.60 -1.77 -14.77
N ASN A 19 -9.52 -0.96 -14.65
CA ASN A 19 -9.57 0.50 -14.51
C ASN A 19 -10.35 1.08 -13.30
N VAL A 20 -10.88 0.27 -12.37
CA VAL A 20 -11.70 0.74 -11.23
C VAL A 20 -10.98 1.79 -10.38
N LEU A 21 -9.68 1.58 -10.16
CA LEU A 21 -8.80 2.49 -9.44
C LEU A 21 -7.81 3.22 -10.37
N LYS A 22 -8.12 3.39 -11.66
CA LYS A 22 -7.22 4.06 -12.61
C LYS A 22 -6.76 5.44 -12.13
N SER A 23 -7.63 6.20 -11.45
CA SER A 23 -7.31 7.51 -10.88
C SER A 23 -6.28 7.46 -9.74
N PHE A 24 -6.06 6.31 -9.12
CA PHE A 24 -5.03 6.09 -8.10
C PHE A 24 -3.67 5.74 -8.70
N LYS A 25 -3.59 5.44 -10.00
CA LYS A 25 -2.32 5.05 -10.62
C LYS A 25 -1.21 6.11 -10.48
N PRO A 26 -1.48 7.42 -10.66
CA PRO A 26 -0.45 8.44 -10.42
C PRO A 26 0.07 8.44 -8.97
N LEU A 27 -0.83 8.29 -7.99
CA LEU A 27 -0.47 8.18 -6.58
C LEU A 27 0.42 6.94 -6.32
N MET A 28 0.04 5.78 -6.84
CA MET A 28 0.83 4.56 -6.63
C MET A 28 2.16 4.58 -7.37
N ASN A 29 2.26 5.23 -8.54
CA ASN A 29 3.54 5.45 -9.21
C ASN A 29 4.48 6.29 -8.34
N GLU A 30 3.99 7.42 -7.83
CA GLU A 30 4.77 8.31 -6.96
C GLU A 30 5.18 7.61 -5.65
N VAL A 31 4.29 6.78 -5.06
CA VAL A 31 4.66 5.92 -3.92
C VAL A 31 5.82 4.99 -4.28
N CYS A 32 5.77 4.36 -5.45
CA CYS A 32 6.82 3.45 -5.89
C CYS A 32 8.17 4.17 -6.07
N GLU A 33 8.15 5.37 -6.67
CA GLU A 33 9.33 6.21 -6.85
C GLU A 33 9.91 6.66 -5.52
N LEU A 34 9.08 7.16 -4.59
CA LEU A 34 9.54 7.56 -3.26
C LEU A 34 10.13 6.40 -2.46
N ILE A 35 9.58 5.18 -2.58
CA ILE A 35 10.16 3.99 -1.95
C ILE A 35 11.56 3.72 -2.52
N LEU A 36 11.73 3.79 -3.85
CA LEU A 36 13.03 3.57 -4.48
C LEU A 36 14.05 4.62 -4.06
N ASP A 37 13.69 5.90 -4.17
CA ASP A 37 14.55 7.03 -3.80
C ASP A 37 14.96 6.91 -2.34
N TYR A 38 14.01 6.63 -1.45
CA TYR A 38 14.29 6.44 -0.05
C TYR A 38 15.29 5.30 0.17
N ARG A 39 15.05 4.14 -0.46
CA ARG A 39 15.91 2.96 -0.27
C ARG A 39 17.32 3.16 -0.83
N GLN A 40 17.47 4.00 -1.85
CA GLN A 40 18.77 4.40 -2.38
C GLN A 40 19.49 5.40 -1.45
N MET A 41 18.76 6.38 -0.90
CA MET A 41 19.35 7.47 -0.12
C MET A 41 19.57 7.12 1.36
N VAL A 42 18.76 6.21 1.93
CA VAL A 42 18.79 5.87 3.35
C VAL A 42 19.15 4.39 3.52
N PRO A 43 20.45 4.04 3.45
CA PRO A 43 20.90 2.65 3.50
C PRO A 43 20.72 2.02 4.89
N VAL A 44 20.61 2.82 5.96
CA VAL A 44 20.46 2.34 7.34
C VAL A 44 19.48 3.24 8.09
N ILE A 45 18.49 2.63 8.74
CA ILE A 45 17.56 3.31 9.66
C ILE A 45 17.81 2.77 11.07
N PRO A 46 18.00 3.63 12.09
CA PRO A 46 18.14 3.17 13.47
C PRO A 46 16.93 2.33 13.90
N GLU A 47 17.16 1.21 14.60
CA GLU A 47 16.08 0.31 15.04
C GLU A 47 15.03 1.03 15.90
N LEU A 48 15.46 1.99 16.72
CA LEU A 48 14.56 2.82 17.54
C LEU A 48 13.56 3.63 16.69
N CYS A 49 13.92 3.97 15.46
CA CYS A 49 13.10 4.74 14.53
C CYS A 49 12.18 3.86 13.67
N LEU A 50 12.29 2.54 13.78
CA LEU A 50 11.50 1.61 13.00
C LEU A 50 10.21 1.21 13.73
N PRO A 51 9.06 1.16 13.04
CA PRO A 51 7.81 0.65 13.60
C PRO A 51 7.94 -0.83 13.97
N THR A 52 7.42 -1.19 15.13
CA THR A 52 7.52 -2.54 15.72
C THR A 52 6.92 -3.64 14.83
N ALA A 53 5.85 -3.33 14.10
CA ALA A 53 5.13 -4.30 13.25
C ALA A 53 5.87 -4.66 11.94
N SER A 54 6.80 -3.83 11.46
CA SER A 54 7.39 -4.02 10.13
C SER A 54 8.91 -3.85 10.07
N LYS A 55 9.54 -3.19 11.05
CA LYS A 55 10.95 -2.78 10.99
C LYS A 55 11.32 -2.11 9.66
N GLU A 56 10.39 -1.34 9.10
CA GLU A 56 10.52 -0.65 7.82
C GLU A 56 9.92 0.74 7.93
N ILE A 57 10.17 1.61 6.95
CA ILE A 57 9.59 2.94 6.90
C ILE A 57 8.06 2.85 7.04
N ALA A 58 7.49 3.74 7.84
CA ALA A 58 6.04 3.85 7.93
C ALA A 58 5.46 4.19 6.54
N PHE A 59 4.50 3.39 6.08
CA PHE A 59 3.91 3.54 4.76
C PHE A 59 3.02 4.80 4.66
N THR A 60 2.29 5.14 5.73
CA THR A 60 1.38 6.30 5.75
C THR A 60 2.09 7.63 5.44
N PRO A 61 3.27 7.95 6.03
CA PRO A 61 4.08 9.11 5.61
C PRO A 61 4.48 9.12 4.13
N ILE A 62 4.92 7.98 3.58
CA ILE A 62 5.27 7.87 2.15
C ILE A 62 4.04 8.18 1.30
N LEU A 63 2.90 7.58 1.63
CA LEU A 63 1.65 7.79 0.91
C LEU A 63 1.17 9.24 0.99
N PHE A 64 1.31 9.89 2.15
CA PHE A 64 0.98 11.30 2.33
C PHE A 64 1.90 12.22 1.52
N GLN A 65 3.21 11.96 1.49
CA GLN A 65 4.15 12.69 0.66
C GLN A 65 3.82 12.52 -0.83
N ALA A 66 3.57 11.28 -1.27
CA ALA A 66 3.20 10.98 -2.64
C ALA A 66 1.94 11.75 -3.07
N ALA A 67 0.93 11.78 -2.19
CA ALA A 67 -0.29 12.53 -2.47
C ALA A 67 -0.05 14.04 -2.60
N ASN A 68 0.87 14.62 -1.81
CA ASN A 68 1.26 16.02 -1.96
C ASN A 68 2.03 16.27 -3.26
N ASN A 69 2.95 15.38 -3.64
CA ASN A 69 3.72 15.49 -4.89
C ASN A 69 2.78 15.44 -6.11
N VAL A 70 1.89 14.45 -6.18
CA VAL A 70 0.89 14.31 -7.26
C VAL A 70 -0.01 15.54 -7.35
N ARG A 71 -0.42 16.10 -6.20
CA ARG A 71 -1.20 17.33 -6.14
C ARG A 71 -0.42 18.54 -6.68
N ASN A 72 0.86 18.68 -6.33
CA ASN A 72 1.68 19.81 -6.78
C ASN A 72 2.02 19.74 -8.27
N GLN A 73 2.13 18.53 -8.82
CA GLN A 73 2.36 18.30 -10.25
C GLN A 73 1.10 18.54 -11.11
N ASN A 74 -0.10 18.33 -10.53
CA ASN A 74 -1.39 18.48 -11.23
C ASN A 74 -2.19 19.60 -10.56
N GLU A 75 -2.15 20.82 -11.13
CA GLU A 75 -2.61 22.10 -10.55
C GLU A 75 -4.00 22.16 -9.88
N ASN A 76 -4.84 21.11 -9.88
CA ASN A 76 -5.97 20.92 -8.97
C ASN A 76 -6.52 19.47 -8.97
N SER A 77 -6.07 18.56 -8.08
CA SER A 77 -6.69 17.21 -7.99
C SER A 77 -7.26 16.78 -6.64
N PHE A 78 -6.77 17.22 -5.48
CA PHE A 78 -7.33 16.95 -4.14
C PHE A 78 -6.40 17.57 -3.07
N TRP A 79 -6.83 17.59 -1.81
CA TRP A 79 -6.05 17.94 -0.63
C TRP A 79 -5.85 16.69 0.22
N PRO A 80 -4.62 16.19 0.38
CA PRO A 80 -4.34 15.08 1.27
C PRO A 80 -4.38 15.54 2.73
N VAL A 81 -4.95 14.72 3.60
CA VAL A 81 -4.97 14.90 5.06
C VAL A 81 -4.66 13.57 5.71
N SER A 82 -3.57 13.46 6.44
CA SER A 82 -3.23 12.26 7.22
C SER A 82 -4.04 12.19 8.52
N GLU A 83 -4.21 10.99 9.07
CA GLU A 83 -4.79 10.78 10.40
C GLU A 83 -6.22 11.34 10.52
N VAL A 84 -7.04 11.09 9.50
CA VAL A 84 -8.40 11.61 9.37
C VAL A 84 -9.29 11.05 10.47
N THR A 85 -9.90 11.95 11.26
CA THR A 85 -10.88 11.56 12.27
C THR A 85 -12.23 11.24 11.62
N VAL A 86 -12.82 10.11 11.98
CA VAL A 86 -14.12 9.64 11.49
C VAL A 86 -15.00 9.19 12.65
N LEU A 87 -16.33 9.22 12.50
CA LEU A 87 -17.22 8.56 13.45
C LEU A 87 -17.43 7.10 13.05
N ARG A 88 -17.43 6.19 14.03
CA ARG A 88 -17.68 4.77 13.81
C ARG A 88 -19.18 4.46 13.91
N LYS A 89 -19.72 3.66 13.00
CA LYS A 89 -21.14 3.23 12.99
C LYS A 89 -21.45 2.40 14.21
N SER A 90 -20.59 1.42 14.51
CA SER A 90 -20.77 0.41 15.55
C SER A 90 -20.74 1.01 16.96
N SER A 91 -19.77 1.86 17.25
CA SER A 91 -19.52 2.38 18.62
C SER A 91 -19.96 3.83 18.82
N LYS A 92 -20.29 4.56 17.75
CA LYS A 92 -20.50 6.03 17.74
C LYS A 92 -19.31 6.85 18.27
N ALA A 93 -18.17 6.21 18.54
CA ALA A 93 -16.94 6.85 18.96
C ALA A 93 -16.17 7.44 17.77
N LYS A 94 -15.24 8.35 18.07
CA LYS A 94 -14.26 8.83 17.09
C LYS A 94 -13.21 7.74 16.84
N GLY A 95 -13.02 7.41 15.57
CA GLY A 95 -11.91 6.61 15.06
C GLY A 95 -10.99 7.46 14.18
N ARG A 96 -9.91 6.84 13.71
CA ARG A 96 -8.92 7.47 12.83
C ARG A 96 -8.68 6.57 11.61
N LEU A 97 -8.45 7.19 10.46
CA LEU A 97 -8.00 6.56 9.23
C LEU A 97 -6.66 7.14 8.82
N ASP A 98 -5.85 6.37 8.09
CA ASP A 98 -4.50 6.78 7.70
C ASP A 98 -4.46 8.04 6.82
N LEU A 99 -5.32 8.12 5.80
CA LEU A 99 -5.30 9.21 4.82
C LEU A 99 -6.69 9.51 4.26
N GLY A 100 -6.96 10.78 4.00
CA GLY A 100 -8.08 11.23 3.18
C GLY A 100 -7.63 12.16 2.08
N LEU A 101 -8.17 12.00 0.88
CA LEU A 101 -7.96 12.89 -0.26
C LEU A 101 -9.25 13.65 -0.51
N PHE A 102 -9.25 14.96 -0.27
CA PHE A 102 -10.43 15.80 -0.32
C PHE A 102 -10.40 16.76 -1.50
N SER A 103 -11.40 16.72 -2.36
CA SER A 103 -11.62 17.71 -3.40
C SER A 103 -13.02 18.30 -3.28
N LYS A 104 -13.36 19.28 -4.12
CA LYS A 104 -14.70 19.88 -4.13
C LYS A 104 -15.82 18.86 -4.32
N ASN A 105 -15.57 17.81 -5.11
CA ASN A 105 -16.59 16.87 -5.55
C ASN A 105 -16.29 15.41 -5.17
N HIS A 106 -15.10 15.12 -4.67
CA HIS A 106 -14.62 13.75 -4.44
C HIS A 106 -13.80 13.65 -3.15
N ILE A 107 -14.13 12.67 -2.33
CA ILE A 107 -13.41 12.25 -1.13
C ILE A 107 -13.00 10.79 -1.32
N SER A 108 -11.71 10.53 -1.19
CA SER A 108 -11.20 9.18 -0.98
C SER A 108 -10.77 9.05 0.46
N LEU A 109 -11.31 8.07 1.19
CA LEU A 109 -10.80 7.70 2.51
C LEU A 109 -9.99 6.42 2.37
N ILE A 110 -8.80 6.40 2.96
CA ILE A 110 -7.81 5.37 2.73
C ILE A 110 -7.37 4.82 4.08
N GLU A 111 -7.41 3.48 4.20
CA GLU A 111 -6.86 2.76 5.33
C GLU A 111 -5.72 1.87 4.86
N CYS A 112 -4.59 1.98 5.54
CA CYS A 112 -3.37 1.26 5.24
C CYS A 112 -3.11 0.18 6.29
N LYS A 113 -2.58 -0.95 5.83
CA LYS A 113 -2.00 -1.98 6.69
C LYS A 113 -0.67 -2.42 6.10
N VAL A 114 0.27 -2.75 6.97
CA VAL A 114 1.59 -3.24 6.58
C VAL A 114 1.76 -4.63 7.17
N THR A 115 2.27 -5.54 6.35
CA THR A 115 2.58 -6.92 6.75
C THR A 115 3.94 -7.35 6.20
N ARG A 116 4.56 -8.33 6.85
CA ARG A 116 5.78 -8.98 6.36
C ARG A 116 5.44 -10.34 5.77
N VAL A 117 6.00 -10.63 4.61
CA VAL A 117 5.79 -11.89 3.89
C VAL A 117 7.14 -12.51 3.56
N LYS A 118 7.37 -13.73 4.03
CA LYS A 118 8.55 -14.52 3.63
C LYS A 118 8.34 -15.03 2.21
N VAL A 119 9.34 -14.85 1.34
CA VAL A 119 9.22 -15.15 -0.09
C VAL A 119 8.91 -16.63 -0.36
N ARG A 120 9.43 -17.55 0.46
CA ARG A 120 9.20 -19.00 0.37
C ARG A 120 7.92 -19.49 1.04
N SER A 121 7.24 -18.65 1.82
CA SER A 121 5.94 -19.01 2.39
C SER A 121 4.93 -19.10 1.26
N LYS A 122 4.19 -20.21 1.12
CA LYS A 122 3.05 -20.29 0.18
C LYS A 122 1.80 -19.58 0.70
N ASP A 123 1.88 -18.98 1.89
CA ASP A 123 0.74 -18.39 2.56
C ASP A 123 0.76 -16.86 2.45
N ILE A 124 -0.33 -16.34 1.87
CA ILE A 124 -0.67 -14.91 1.79
C ILE A 124 -1.79 -14.54 2.79
N ALA A 125 -2.13 -15.43 3.73
CA ALA A 125 -3.14 -15.18 4.75
C ALA A 125 -2.87 -13.92 5.57
N SER A 126 -1.61 -13.53 5.76
CA SER A 126 -1.27 -12.28 6.44
C SER A 126 -1.70 -11.04 5.63
N ILE A 127 -1.56 -11.07 4.30
CA ILE A 127 -2.08 -10.02 3.40
C ILE A 127 -3.61 -10.00 3.46
N ARG A 128 -4.24 -11.18 3.40
CA ARG A 128 -5.71 -11.31 3.50
C ARG A 128 -6.25 -10.75 4.81
N ALA A 129 -5.71 -11.18 5.95
CA ALA A 129 -6.16 -10.72 7.26
C ALA A 129 -5.95 -9.21 7.45
N ALA A 130 -4.85 -8.66 6.91
CA ALA A 130 -4.61 -7.22 6.88
C ALA A 130 -5.66 -6.50 6.01
N MET A 131 -5.99 -7.05 4.84
CA MET A 131 -7.02 -6.51 3.94
C MET A 131 -8.39 -6.51 4.62
N GLU A 132 -8.83 -7.64 5.15
CA GLU A 132 -10.10 -7.78 5.89
C GLU A 132 -10.19 -6.79 7.06
N THR A 133 -9.08 -6.57 7.76
CA THR A 133 -9.02 -5.59 8.85
C THR A 133 -9.20 -4.16 8.33
N ALA A 134 -8.48 -3.77 7.28
CA ALA A 134 -8.59 -2.44 6.67
C ALA A 134 -10.01 -2.19 6.14
N GLU A 135 -10.57 -3.16 5.42
CA GLU A 135 -11.92 -3.10 4.86
C GLU A 135 -12.98 -2.98 5.95
N LYS A 136 -12.88 -3.78 7.03
CA LYS A 136 -13.78 -3.69 8.17
C LYS A 136 -13.74 -2.31 8.81
N GLN A 137 -12.55 -1.73 8.99
CA GLN A 137 -12.40 -0.39 9.54
C GLN A 137 -13.02 0.68 8.63
N LEU A 138 -12.83 0.57 7.32
CA LEU A 138 -13.44 1.47 6.33
C LEU A 138 -14.96 1.34 6.30
N LEU A 139 -15.50 0.12 6.32
CA LEU A 139 -16.95 -0.13 6.30
C LEU A 139 -17.65 0.34 7.59
N ASP A 140 -16.95 0.36 8.72
CA ASP A 140 -17.45 0.88 10.00
C ASP A 140 -17.47 2.42 10.06
N VAL A 141 -17.02 3.13 9.03
CA VAL A 141 -17.15 4.61 8.98
C VAL A 141 -18.61 5.01 8.82
N ASP A 142 -19.11 5.89 9.69
CA ASP A 142 -20.45 6.48 9.60
C ASP A 142 -20.51 7.54 8.48
N LEU A 143 -20.72 7.07 7.26
CA LEU A 143 -20.83 7.92 6.07
C LEU A 143 -21.94 8.97 6.15
N ASN A 144 -23.01 8.72 6.93
CA ASN A 144 -24.09 9.69 7.06
C ASN A 144 -23.64 10.93 7.83
N SER A 145 -22.62 10.78 8.68
CA SER A 145 -22.02 11.90 9.42
C SER A 145 -20.93 12.65 8.64
N LEU A 146 -20.35 12.03 7.61
CA LEU A 146 -19.43 12.67 6.66
C LEU A 146 -20.18 13.56 5.66
N LEU A 147 -21.47 13.29 5.47
CA LEU A 147 -22.36 14.08 4.63
C LEU A 147 -22.90 15.27 5.42
N PHE A 148 -22.73 16.47 4.90
CA PHE A 148 -23.60 17.59 5.26
C PHE A 148 -25.05 17.13 5.08
N LYS A 149 -25.99 17.49 5.97
CA LYS A 149 -27.40 17.03 5.94
C LYS A 149 -27.96 17.04 4.52
N THR A 150 -28.01 15.89 3.86
CA THR A 150 -28.44 15.78 2.46
C THR A 150 -29.41 14.63 2.26
N THR A 151 -30.25 14.77 1.23
CA THR A 151 -31.31 13.82 0.85
C THR A 151 -30.74 12.47 0.41
N SER A 152 -31.59 11.43 0.35
CA SER A 152 -31.22 10.07 -0.09
C SER A 152 -30.55 10.04 -1.49
N GLU A 153 -30.93 10.95 -2.37
CA GLU A 153 -30.41 11.06 -3.74
C GLU A 153 -29.00 11.68 -3.77
N ALA A 154 -28.74 12.66 -2.91
CA ALA A 154 -27.41 13.19 -2.68
C ALA A 154 -26.48 12.16 -2.02
N LEU A 155 -27.01 11.26 -1.19
CA LEU A 155 -26.26 10.14 -0.60
C LEU A 155 -25.81 9.13 -1.68
N LYS A 156 -26.67 8.86 -2.67
CA LYS A 156 -26.34 8.01 -3.83
C LYS A 156 -25.28 8.65 -4.73
N ASN A 157 -25.41 9.95 -5.00
CA ASN A 157 -24.42 10.71 -5.77
C ASN A 157 -23.08 10.81 -5.01
N TYR A 158 -23.11 10.98 -3.69
CA TYR A 158 -21.91 10.90 -2.86
C TYR A 158 -21.21 9.55 -3.04
N ARG A 159 -21.90 8.41 -2.91
CA ARG A 159 -21.25 7.10 -3.11
C ARG A 159 -20.67 6.93 -4.51
N LYS A 160 -21.27 7.53 -5.55
CA LYS A 160 -20.73 7.54 -6.92
C LYS A 160 -19.42 8.33 -7.04
N HIS A 161 -19.24 9.34 -6.20
CA HIS A 161 -18.12 10.27 -6.24
C HIS A 161 -17.18 10.14 -5.06
N ASN A 162 -17.28 9.11 -4.21
CA ASN A 162 -16.39 8.94 -3.06
C ASN A 162 -15.92 7.49 -2.98
N LYS A 163 -14.65 7.29 -2.62
CA LYS A 163 -14.04 5.96 -2.57
C LYS A 163 -13.60 5.63 -1.14
N LEU A 164 -13.80 4.39 -0.73
CA LEU A 164 -13.09 3.81 0.40
C LEU A 164 -12.05 2.88 -0.17
N VAL A 165 -10.78 3.10 0.17
CA VAL A 165 -9.67 2.37 -0.43
C VAL A 165 -8.85 1.72 0.67
N SER A 166 -8.71 0.40 0.61
CA SER A 166 -7.75 -0.32 1.43
C SER A 166 -6.44 -0.45 0.68
N ILE A 167 -5.33 -0.21 1.36
CA ILE A 167 -3.98 -0.46 0.85
C ILE A 167 -3.26 -1.39 1.82
N VAL A 168 -2.87 -2.57 1.33
CA VAL A 168 -2.05 -3.50 2.11
C VAL A 168 -0.67 -3.57 1.47
N THR A 169 0.33 -3.12 2.22
CA THR A 169 1.74 -3.20 1.82
C THR A 169 2.35 -4.45 2.43
N ALA A 170 2.74 -5.39 1.58
CA ALA A 170 3.50 -6.58 1.91
C ALA A 170 4.98 -6.34 1.66
N ASN A 171 5.76 -6.24 2.73
CA ASN A 171 7.22 -6.27 2.65
C ASN A 171 7.69 -7.71 2.40
N ILE A 172 8.36 -7.93 1.28
CA ILE A 172 8.86 -9.25 0.88
C ILE A 172 10.25 -9.44 1.43
N THR A 173 10.42 -10.51 2.20
CA THR A 173 11.69 -10.85 2.84
C THR A 173 12.21 -12.19 2.38
N ALA A 174 13.52 -12.27 2.16
CA ALA A 174 14.23 -13.50 1.80
C ALA A 174 15.46 -13.69 2.69
N ASP A 175 15.86 -14.94 2.87
CA ASP A 175 17.18 -15.28 3.42
C ASP A 175 18.19 -15.24 2.27
N VAL A 176 19.04 -14.22 2.26
CA VAL A 176 19.81 -13.85 1.05
C VAL A 176 21.25 -14.35 1.18
N THR A 177 21.38 -15.67 1.04
CA THR A 177 22.62 -16.33 0.61
C THR A 177 22.59 -16.71 -0.87
N ASN A 178 21.47 -16.42 -1.59
CA ASN A 178 21.17 -16.97 -2.91
C ASN A 178 21.06 -15.90 -4.02
N ASN A 179 21.59 -16.24 -5.20
CA ASN A 179 21.47 -15.51 -6.47
C ASN A 179 20.03 -15.53 -7.06
N GLU A 180 19.03 -16.00 -6.32
CA GLU A 180 17.66 -16.26 -6.81
C GLU A 180 16.62 -15.27 -6.24
N ALA A 181 17.05 -14.21 -5.54
CA ALA A 181 16.12 -13.27 -4.88
C ALA A 181 15.11 -12.67 -5.86
N ASP A 182 15.55 -12.39 -7.09
CA ASP A 182 14.74 -11.86 -8.18
C ASP A 182 13.60 -12.80 -8.58
N GLU A 183 13.95 -14.04 -8.91
CA GLU A 183 12.99 -15.08 -9.29
C GLU A 183 11.99 -15.30 -8.16
N GLN A 184 12.47 -15.39 -6.92
CA GLN A 184 11.62 -15.58 -5.75
C GLN A 184 10.66 -14.39 -5.55
N PHE A 185 11.11 -13.16 -5.72
CA PHE A 185 10.26 -11.97 -5.64
C PHE A 185 9.16 -12.01 -6.71
N PHE A 186 9.51 -12.26 -7.97
CA PHE A 186 8.54 -12.26 -9.07
C PHE A 186 7.57 -13.45 -8.98
N ASN A 187 8.01 -14.62 -8.51
CA ASN A 187 7.12 -15.74 -8.22
C ASN A 187 6.10 -15.37 -7.12
N LYS A 188 6.54 -14.68 -6.06
CA LYS A 188 5.65 -14.19 -5.01
C LYS A 188 4.68 -13.11 -5.51
N LEU A 189 5.16 -12.20 -6.37
CA LEU A 189 4.31 -11.22 -7.03
C LEU A 189 3.23 -11.89 -7.86
N GLN A 190 3.57 -12.90 -8.65
CA GLN A 190 2.60 -13.63 -9.45
C GLN A 190 1.56 -14.34 -8.59
N GLU A 191 1.97 -15.00 -7.50
CA GLU A 191 1.06 -15.63 -6.54
C GLU A 191 0.05 -14.63 -5.94
N ILE A 192 0.51 -13.44 -5.55
CA ILE A 192 -0.36 -12.36 -5.04
C ILE A 192 -1.32 -11.89 -6.14
N ARG A 193 -0.84 -11.73 -7.37
CA ARG A 193 -1.68 -11.29 -8.50
C ARG A 193 -2.75 -12.32 -8.87
N ASP A 194 -2.42 -13.61 -8.82
CA ASP A 194 -3.35 -14.69 -9.10
C ASP A 194 -4.45 -14.76 -8.03
N TYR A 195 -4.11 -14.46 -6.77
CA TYR A 195 -5.09 -14.39 -5.69
C TYR A 195 -5.95 -13.12 -5.72
N TYR A 196 -5.39 -12.00 -6.17
CA TYR A 196 -6.07 -10.70 -6.27
C TYR A 196 -6.23 -10.23 -7.73
N PRO A 197 -6.90 -11.00 -8.61
CA PRO A 197 -6.88 -10.78 -10.06
C PRO A 197 -7.58 -9.48 -10.51
N THR A 198 -8.44 -8.92 -9.67
CA THR A 198 -9.20 -7.69 -9.93
C THR A 198 -8.65 -6.47 -9.19
N HIS A 199 -7.67 -6.65 -8.31
CA HIS A 199 -7.14 -5.55 -7.50
C HIS A 199 -6.04 -4.82 -8.25
N MET A 200 -5.86 -3.54 -7.94
CA MET A 200 -4.63 -2.87 -8.34
C MET A 200 -3.48 -3.44 -7.51
N VAL A 201 -2.41 -3.86 -8.19
CA VAL A 201 -1.18 -4.33 -7.57
C VAL A 201 -0.06 -3.42 -8.03
N ALA A 202 0.52 -2.69 -7.09
CA ALA A 202 1.76 -1.96 -7.30
C ALA A 202 2.91 -2.73 -6.65
N TRP A 203 4.09 -2.71 -7.23
CA TRP A 203 5.25 -3.37 -6.65
C TRP A 203 6.51 -2.56 -6.88
N VAL A 204 7.44 -2.69 -5.95
CA VAL A 204 8.79 -2.11 -6.01
C VAL A 204 9.77 -3.19 -5.64
N LYS A 205 10.79 -3.37 -6.47
CA LYS A 205 11.95 -4.21 -6.20
C LYS A 205 13.17 -3.33 -6.01
N TYR A 206 13.94 -3.61 -4.97
CA TYR A 206 15.15 -2.87 -4.65
C TYR A 206 16.25 -3.81 -4.18
N GLU A 207 17.48 -3.30 -4.12
CA GLU A 207 18.62 -4.03 -3.60
C GLU A 207 18.34 -4.58 -2.19
N PRO A 208 18.68 -5.86 -1.90
CA PRO A 208 18.38 -6.49 -0.63
C PRO A 208 18.85 -5.67 0.58
N HIS A 209 17.88 -5.20 1.36
CA HIS A 209 18.10 -4.36 2.53
C HIS A 209 18.11 -5.18 3.82
N ARG A 210 19.11 -4.95 4.69
CA ARG A 210 19.23 -5.70 5.95
C ARG A 210 18.15 -5.31 6.95
N LEU A 211 17.30 -6.27 7.31
CA LEU A 211 16.36 -6.10 8.41
C LEU A 211 17.08 -6.49 9.72
N ASN A 212 17.42 -5.47 10.53
CA ASN A 212 18.21 -5.56 11.77
C ASN A 212 19.72 -5.82 11.60
N GLN A 213 20.50 -4.92 12.19
CA GLN A 213 21.58 -5.31 13.09
C GLN A 213 21.06 -4.98 14.49
N LYS A 214 20.55 -5.96 15.23
CA LYS A 214 20.64 -5.79 16.68
C LYS A 214 22.14 -5.81 16.98
N SER A 215 22.67 -4.76 17.59
CA SER A 215 23.80 -4.96 18.50
C SER A 215 23.35 -6.05 19.48
N ASP A 216 24.21 -7.05 19.70
CA ASP A 216 24.07 -8.10 20.71
C ASP A 216 23.40 -9.41 20.27
N GLY A 217 24.27 -10.41 20.02
CA GLY A 217 24.28 -11.77 20.60
C GLY A 217 23.06 -12.71 20.57
N ALA A 218 21.84 -12.20 20.49
CA ALA A 218 20.61 -12.93 20.83
C ALA A 218 19.75 -13.34 19.61
N LEU A 219 20.11 -12.94 18.38
CA LEU A 219 19.45 -13.43 17.16
C LEU A 219 20.03 -14.78 16.74
N LEU A 220 19.15 -15.72 16.37
CA LEU A 220 19.54 -16.99 15.75
C LEU A 220 20.28 -16.71 14.41
N PRO A 221 21.21 -17.58 13.98
CA PRO A 221 22.04 -17.33 12.80
C PRO A 221 21.27 -17.01 11.50
N ASP A 222 20.10 -17.62 11.30
CA ASP A 222 19.19 -17.44 10.17
C ASP A 222 18.41 -16.11 10.22
N GLU A 223 18.21 -15.53 11.40
CA GLU A 223 17.63 -14.20 11.55
C GLU A 223 18.62 -13.08 11.21
N ARG A 224 19.92 -13.39 11.14
CA ARG A 224 21.00 -12.43 10.77
C ARG A 224 21.11 -12.23 9.25
N THR A 225 20.57 -13.15 8.45
CA THR A 225 20.67 -13.18 6.99
C THR A 225 19.39 -12.73 6.28
N LEU A 226 18.28 -12.56 7.01
CA LEU A 226 17.03 -12.02 6.45
C LEU A 226 17.24 -10.61 5.88
N ARG A 227 16.75 -10.41 4.65
CA ARG A 227 16.71 -9.11 3.97
C ARG A 227 15.31 -8.83 3.48
N SER A 228 14.94 -7.56 3.44
CA SER A 228 13.85 -7.08 2.61
C SER A 228 14.35 -6.95 1.17
N ILE A 229 13.60 -7.47 0.21
CA ILE A 229 14.00 -7.50 -1.22
C ILE A 229 13.04 -6.72 -2.12
N GLY A 230 11.96 -6.19 -1.54
CA GLY A 230 10.97 -5.41 -2.26
C GLY A 230 9.67 -5.28 -1.47
N GLN A 231 8.75 -4.50 -2.00
CA GLN A 231 7.41 -4.29 -1.45
C GLN A 231 6.35 -4.52 -2.53
N ILE A 232 5.26 -5.17 -2.15
CA ILE A 232 4.08 -5.39 -3.00
C ILE A 232 2.88 -4.77 -2.29
N MET A 233 2.19 -3.87 -2.97
CA MET A 233 1.03 -3.15 -2.47
C MET A 233 -0.22 -3.66 -3.20
N VAL A 234 -1.16 -4.21 -2.44
CA VAL A 234 -2.48 -4.59 -2.93
C VAL A 234 -3.45 -3.47 -2.58
N VAL A 235 -4.12 -2.93 -3.59
CA VAL A 235 -5.03 -1.78 -3.45
C VAL A 235 -6.42 -2.19 -3.90
N SER A 236 -7.40 -2.02 -3.02
CA SER A 236 -8.80 -2.38 -3.26
C SER A 236 -9.75 -1.23 -3.02
N GLU A 237 -10.80 -1.14 -3.83
CA GLU A 237 -11.95 -0.29 -3.52
C GLU A 237 -12.96 -1.10 -2.71
N VAL A 238 -13.21 -0.68 -1.46
CA VAL A 238 -14.03 -1.44 -0.50
C VAL A 238 -15.52 -1.27 -0.77
N PHE A 239 -15.93 -0.11 -1.31
CA PHE A 239 -17.24 0.00 -1.89
C PHE A 239 -17.23 -0.69 -3.25
N GLY A 240 -17.63 -1.95 -3.24
CA GLY A 240 -17.90 -2.68 -4.46
C GLY A 240 -18.81 -1.84 -5.36
N ASN A 241 -18.39 -1.73 -6.60
CA ASN A 241 -19.25 -1.58 -7.75
C ASN A 241 -20.44 -2.56 -7.64
N PRO A 242 -21.67 -2.14 -7.28
CA PRO A 242 -22.83 -3.00 -7.38
C PRO A 242 -23.44 -2.90 -8.80
N TRP A 243 -22.86 -2.08 -9.69
CA TRP A 243 -23.41 -1.74 -11.00
C TRP A 243 -22.27 -1.48 -12.00
N GLY A 244 -21.75 -2.56 -12.59
CA GLY A 244 -20.99 -2.45 -13.83
C GLY A 244 -21.71 -1.51 -14.80
N TRP A 245 -20.95 -0.62 -15.42
CA TRP A 245 -21.35 0.01 -16.67
C TRP A 245 -20.80 -0.86 -17.79
#